data_AF-A0A4R4K091-F1
#
_entry.id   AF-A0A4R4K091-F1
#
_cell.length_a   1.000
_cell.length_b   1.000
_cell.length_c   1.000
_cell.angle_alpha   90.00
_cell.angle_beta   90.00
_cell.angle_gamma   90.00
#
_symmetry.space_group_name_H-M   'P 1'
#
loop_
_entity.id
_entity.type
_entity.pdbx_description
1 polymer ?
#
loop_
_entity_poly.entity_id
_entity_poly.type
_entity_poly.pdbx_seq_one_letter_code
_entity_poly.pdbx_strand_id
1 'polypeptide(L)'
;MIVIAGKNNIAVHTLNLLKFKYNIKNLAVVINKTESGNNTWQYSLKKRATEINVPIISLEEAEKNASIFLSLEFDQLVKIERFNTRKIFNIHFSLLPKYKGMYTSIWPILNNEISTGVSLHYIDNGIDTGEIIDQITINIDEKYTSKDIYLNYISHACTLIENNIKNIIEKNHIPSKPQESKYSSYYSKKTLTFSSEMINFNKTAWEIGRYIRAFSFRNYQLPHYQDINYCNYEITSIRSSNKPGILINDNENSSEFSTIDYNIILYKDKIDILFDFCKQNNLYKIKKHINNISSIDERNQNSWSLLMVACYYGYLDIVKYLIDSGANINATNYKGTSVLMYAKEYTLRSEDKKIIDLLIEKGANILVKDMHYKCLTEYLTEDERIKFGI
;
A
#
# COMPACT_ATOMS: atom_id res chain seq x y z
N MET A 1 -9.95 19.56 21.41
CA MET A 1 -10.40 18.92 20.15
C MET A 1 -9.29 17.99 19.65
N ILE A 2 -9.59 16.76 19.23
CA ILE A 2 -8.59 15.90 18.59
C ILE A 2 -8.62 16.19 17.08
N VAL A 3 -7.47 16.50 16.51
CA VAL A 3 -7.33 16.84 15.09
C VAL A 3 -6.54 15.77 14.35
N ILE A 4 -7.07 15.33 13.21
CA ILE A 4 -6.39 14.42 12.27
C ILE A 4 -6.03 15.22 11.03
N ALA A 5 -4.73 15.36 10.76
CA ALA A 5 -4.21 16.07 9.61
C ALA A 5 -3.59 15.08 8.64
N GLY A 6 -4.07 15.00 7.40
CA GLY A 6 -3.52 14.02 6.47
C GLY A 6 -4.39 13.61 5.30
N LYS A 7 -4.15 12.38 4.83
CA LYS A 7 -4.85 11.75 3.70
C LYS A 7 -4.82 10.22 3.79
N ASN A 8 -5.43 9.58 2.80
CA ASN A 8 -5.33 8.15 2.53
C ASN A 8 -5.91 7.26 3.63
N ASN A 9 -5.73 5.94 3.48
CA ASN A 9 -6.40 4.95 4.31
C ASN A 9 -6.05 5.06 5.79
N ILE A 10 -4.81 5.43 6.14
CA ILE A 10 -4.37 5.61 7.53
C ILE A 10 -5.16 6.70 8.25
N ALA A 11 -5.39 7.85 7.60
CA ALA A 11 -6.14 8.95 8.21
C ALA A 11 -7.64 8.63 8.29
N VAL A 12 -8.19 7.99 7.26
CA VAL A 12 -9.59 7.53 7.25
C VAL A 12 -9.84 6.46 8.32
N HIS A 13 -8.93 5.50 8.46
CA HIS A 13 -8.97 4.48 9.49
C HIS A 13 -8.95 5.12 10.88
N THR A 14 -7.99 6.02 11.14
CA THR A 14 -7.87 6.72 12.43
C THR A 14 -9.12 7.55 12.75
N LEU A 15 -9.70 8.22 11.76
CA LEU A 15 -10.95 8.98 11.92
C LEU A 15 -12.10 8.08 12.34
N ASN A 16 -12.28 6.95 11.64
CA ASN A 16 -13.32 5.97 11.96
C ASN A 16 -13.09 5.36 13.36
N LEU A 17 -11.85 5.04 13.69
CA LEU A 17 -11.47 4.49 14.99
C LEU A 17 -11.86 5.44 16.13
N LEU A 18 -11.48 6.71 16.02
CA LEU A 18 -11.82 7.72 17.02
C LEU A 18 -13.33 7.98 17.12
N LYS A 19 -14.01 8.10 15.97
CA LYS A 19 -15.44 8.41 15.93
C LYS A 19 -16.31 7.27 16.44
N PHE A 20 -16.08 6.05 15.95
CA PHE A 20 -17.01 4.93 16.15
C PHE A 20 -16.57 3.97 17.25
N LYS A 21 -15.27 3.72 17.43
CA LYS A 21 -14.77 2.82 18.49
C LYS A 21 -14.60 3.56 19.82
N TYR A 22 -13.98 4.73 19.79
CA TYR A 22 -13.72 5.53 21.00
C TYR A 22 -14.78 6.60 21.29
N ASN A 23 -15.79 6.75 20.42
CA ASN A 23 -16.89 7.70 20.59
C ASN A 23 -16.45 9.15 20.88
N ILE A 24 -15.34 9.57 20.26
CA ILE A 24 -14.83 10.94 20.42
C ILE A 24 -15.75 11.91 19.66
N LYS A 25 -16.39 12.80 20.41
CA LYS A 25 -17.32 13.79 19.84
C LYS A 25 -16.62 15.03 19.27
N ASN A 26 -15.56 15.50 19.94
CA ASN A 26 -14.84 16.72 19.58
C ASN A 26 -13.67 16.40 18.63
N LEU A 27 -14.01 16.08 17.38
CA LEU A 27 -13.09 15.75 16.29
C LEU A 27 -13.10 16.83 15.20
N ALA A 28 -11.95 17.05 14.58
CA ALA A 28 -11.83 17.79 13.33
C ALA A 28 -10.73 17.20 12.44
N VAL A 29 -10.75 17.53 11.16
CA VAL A 29 -9.71 17.11 10.21
C VAL A 29 -9.08 18.30 9.49
N VAL A 30 -7.79 18.16 9.15
CA VAL A 30 -7.09 19.05 8.22
C VAL A 30 -6.72 18.24 6.98
N ILE A 31 -7.14 18.73 5.82
CA ILE A 31 -6.99 18.01 4.55
C ILE A 31 -5.75 18.50 3.80
N ASN A 32 -5.00 17.56 3.20
CA ASN A 32 -3.88 17.91 2.31
C ASN A 32 -4.33 18.78 1.13
N LYS A 33 -3.42 19.61 0.62
CA LYS A 33 -3.71 20.53 -0.50
C LYS A 33 -4.12 19.82 -1.78
N THR A 34 -3.59 18.61 -1.98
CA THR A 34 -3.83 17.81 -3.20
C THR A 34 -5.11 16.97 -3.13
N GLU A 35 -5.91 17.08 -2.08
CA GLU A 35 -7.08 16.22 -1.93
C GLU A 35 -8.30 16.71 -2.73
N SER A 36 -8.73 15.86 -3.66
CA SER A 36 -9.89 16.00 -4.52
C SER A 36 -11.22 15.79 -3.81
N GLY A 37 -11.27 14.99 -2.74
CA GLY A 37 -12.54 14.56 -2.14
C GLY A 37 -13.15 13.30 -2.77
N ASN A 38 -12.40 12.60 -3.64
CA ASN A 38 -12.84 11.37 -4.30
C ASN A 38 -12.02 10.17 -3.83
N ASN A 39 -12.66 9.03 -3.63
CA ASN A 39 -11.94 7.78 -3.39
C ASN A 39 -11.20 7.39 -4.68
N THR A 40 -9.91 7.11 -4.54
CA THR A 40 -9.07 6.58 -5.61
C THR A 40 -8.59 5.19 -5.19
N TRP A 41 -7.31 4.87 -5.42
CA TRP A 41 -6.69 3.69 -4.84
C TRP A 41 -6.40 3.81 -3.35
N GLN A 42 -6.60 5.01 -2.80
CA GLN A 42 -6.70 5.29 -1.37
C GLN A 42 -7.99 6.09 -1.09
N TYR A 43 -8.52 5.95 0.13
CA TYR A 43 -9.70 6.65 0.57
C TYR A 43 -9.45 8.14 0.79
N SER A 44 -10.48 8.91 0.49
CA SER A 44 -10.48 10.35 0.72
C SER A 44 -10.85 10.67 2.17
N LEU A 45 -9.93 11.31 2.90
CA LEU A 45 -10.22 11.82 4.25
C LEU A 45 -11.30 12.90 4.21
N LYS A 46 -11.25 13.76 3.18
CA LYS A 46 -12.24 14.82 2.96
C LYS A 46 -13.64 14.24 2.79
N LYS A 47 -13.78 13.29 1.87
CA LYS A 47 -15.05 12.60 1.62
C LYS A 47 -15.59 11.98 2.89
N ARG A 48 -14.74 11.22 3.59
CA ARG A 48 -15.16 10.51 4.79
C ARG A 48 -15.60 11.46 5.91
N ALA A 49 -14.84 12.52 6.15
CA ALA A 49 -15.18 13.53 7.15
C ALA A 49 -16.55 14.16 6.87
N THR A 50 -16.83 14.51 5.62
CA THR A 50 -18.15 15.02 5.21
C THR A 50 -19.26 13.99 5.45
N GLU A 51 -19.07 12.73 5.05
CA GLU A 51 -20.07 11.66 5.21
C GLU A 51 -20.48 11.42 6.67
N ILE A 52 -19.55 11.59 7.61
CA ILE A 52 -19.78 11.33 9.04
C ILE A 52 -19.92 12.62 9.87
N ASN A 53 -20.10 13.76 9.21
CA ASN A 53 -20.28 15.09 9.81
C ASN A 53 -19.16 15.47 10.79
N VAL A 54 -17.89 15.29 10.38
CA VAL A 54 -16.71 15.78 11.12
C VAL A 54 -16.21 17.05 10.43
N PRO A 55 -16.03 18.17 11.17
CA PRO A 55 -15.62 19.44 10.59
C PRO A 55 -14.23 19.36 9.95
N ILE A 56 -14.10 19.97 8.78
CA ILE A 56 -12.82 20.20 8.10
C ILE A 56 -12.39 21.63 8.45
N ILE A 57 -11.23 21.77 9.08
CA ILE A 57 -10.69 23.04 9.57
C ILE A 57 -9.35 23.37 8.90
N SER A 58 -8.92 24.63 9.05
CA SER A 58 -7.59 25.04 8.60
C SER A 58 -6.50 24.54 9.55
N LEU A 59 -5.25 24.48 9.07
CA LEU A 59 -4.10 24.19 9.93
C LEU A 59 -3.96 25.25 11.04
N GLU A 60 -4.20 26.53 10.73
CA GLU A 60 -4.14 27.61 11.72
C GLU A 60 -5.15 27.43 12.85
N GLU A 61 -6.37 26.99 12.52
CA GLU A 61 -7.40 26.70 13.51
C GLU A 61 -7.02 25.47 14.35
N ALA A 62 -6.43 24.44 13.72
CA ALA A 62 -5.92 23.27 14.42
C ALA A 62 -4.78 23.62 15.38
N GLU A 63 -3.82 24.43 14.95
CA GLU A 63 -2.71 24.94 15.76
C GLU A 63 -3.24 25.57 17.06
N LYS A 64 -4.25 26.44 16.97
CA LYS A 64 -4.81 27.15 18.13
C LYS A 64 -5.64 26.25 19.07
N ASN A 65 -6.41 25.30 18.51
CA ASN A 65 -7.51 24.63 19.24
C ASN A 65 -7.30 23.13 19.50
N ALA A 66 -6.29 22.50 18.89
CA ALA A 66 -6.02 21.08 19.09
C ALA A 66 -5.56 20.80 20.52
N SER A 67 -6.23 19.85 21.18
CA SER A 67 -5.71 19.24 22.40
C SER A 67 -4.78 18.07 22.09
N ILE A 68 -5.00 17.41 20.95
CA ILE A 68 -4.16 16.37 20.35
C ILE A 68 -4.14 16.63 18.85
N PHE A 69 -2.97 16.56 18.23
CA PHE A 69 -2.78 16.68 16.79
C PHE A 69 -2.08 15.43 16.25
N LEU A 70 -2.68 14.76 15.27
CA LEU A 70 -2.17 13.57 14.62
C LEU A 70 -1.90 13.86 13.14
N SER A 71 -0.64 13.91 12.75
CA SER A 71 -0.19 13.96 11.36
C SER A 71 -0.08 12.55 10.79
N LEU A 72 -0.80 12.29 9.69
CA LEU A 72 -0.87 10.99 9.03
C LEU A 72 -0.77 11.20 7.51
N GLU A 73 0.44 11.10 6.95
CA GLU A 73 0.73 11.46 5.55
C GLU A 73 0.41 12.93 5.21
N PHE A 74 0.61 13.85 6.18
CA PHE A 74 0.30 15.27 6.03
C PHE A 74 1.33 16.01 5.17
N ASP A 75 0.87 16.98 4.35
CA ASP A 75 1.70 17.63 3.32
C ASP A 75 2.21 19.03 3.70
N GLN A 76 1.98 19.47 4.94
CA GLN A 76 2.35 20.81 5.40
C GLN A 76 3.26 20.70 6.62
N LEU A 77 4.25 21.60 6.68
CA LEU A 77 5.12 21.73 7.84
C LEU A 77 4.31 22.25 9.02
N VAL A 78 4.43 21.54 10.14
CA VAL A 78 3.75 21.84 11.40
C VAL A 78 4.70 22.66 12.27
N LYS A 79 4.22 23.78 12.81
CA LYS A 79 4.99 24.68 13.67
C LYS A 79 4.59 24.51 15.12
N ILE A 80 5.38 23.76 15.88
CA ILE A 80 5.04 23.34 17.25
C ILE A 80 4.80 24.54 18.19
N GLU A 81 5.46 25.67 17.96
CA GLU A 81 5.33 26.88 18.75
C GLU A 81 3.94 27.54 18.64
N ARG A 82 3.14 27.14 17.65
CA ARG A 82 1.78 27.63 17.45
C ARG A 82 0.72 26.81 18.18
N PHE A 83 1.11 25.68 18.77
CA PHE A 83 0.22 24.80 19.51
C PHE A 83 0.21 25.12 21.00
N ASN A 84 -0.98 25.09 21.59
CA ASN A 84 -1.18 25.16 23.04
C ASN A 84 -1.00 23.80 23.74
N THR A 85 -0.61 22.76 22.98
CA THR A 85 -0.43 21.38 23.46
C THR A 85 0.92 20.83 23.00
N ARG A 86 1.49 19.90 23.77
CA ARG A 86 2.66 19.10 23.36
C ARG A 86 2.28 17.75 22.77
N LYS A 87 0.99 17.41 22.74
CA LYS A 87 0.47 16.16 22.17
C LYS A 87 0.33 16.27 20.65
N ILE A 88 1.48 16.43 19.98
CA ILE A 88 1.59 16.58 18.54
C ILE A 88 2.41 15.39 18.03
N PHE A 89 1.76 14.51 17.27
CA PHE A 89 2.34 13.24 16.86
C PHE A 89 2.30 13.10 15.35
N ASN A 90 3.24 12.31 14.81
CA ASN A 90 3.28 11.91 13.41
C ASN A 90 3.50 10.41 13.30
N ILE A 91 2.90 9.80 12.29
CA ILE A 91 3.40 8.52 11.77
C ILE A 91 4.21 8.79 10.51
N HIS A 92 5.46 8.37 10.55
CA HIS A 92 6.35 8.38 9.40
C HIS A 92 6.56 6.98 8.85
N PHE A 93 6.61 6.87 7.52
CA PHE A 93 6.79 5.62 6.80
C PHE A 93 8.26 5.25 6.64
N SER A 94 8.94 5.01 7.75
CA SER A 94 10.25 4.34 7.79
C SER A 94 10.54 3.81 9.19
N LEU A 95 11.60 3.01 9.34
CA LEU A 95 12.26 2.81 10.65
C LEU A 95 13.21 3.98 10.92
N LEU A 96 12.68 5.04 11.54
CA LEU A 96 13.51 6.14 12.03
C LEU A 96 14.61 5.60 12.97
N PRO A 97 15.85 6.11 12.86
CA PRO A 97 16.22 7.39 12.23
C PRO A 97 16.52 7.33 10.72
N LYS A 98 16.49 6.16 10.08
CA LYS A 98 16.72 6.05 8.62
C LYS A 98 15.54 6.62 7.83
N TYR A 99 15.81 7.09 6.61
CA TYR A 99 14.80 7.46 5.60
C TYR A 99 13.80 8.53 6.04
N LYS A 100 14.27 9.60 6.69
CA LYS A 100 13.48 10.83 6.88
C LYS A 100 13.09 11.44 5.53
N GLY A 101 11.95 12.13 5.48
CA GLY A 101 11.51 12.86 4.29
C GLY A 101 10.75 12.00 3.29
N MET A 102 11.18 12.04 2.02
CA MET A 102 10.34 11.67 0.88
C MET A 102 10.67 10.31 0.28
N TYR A 103 9.70 9.74 -0.45
CA TYR A 103 9.85 8.53 -1.29
C TYR A 103 10.35 7.30 -0.54
N THR A 104 9.90 7.13 0.69
CA THR A 104 10.32 6.02 1.56
C THR A 104 9.85 4.65 1.07
N SER A 105 8.96 4.57 0.08
CA SER A 105 8.63 3.32 -0.61
C SER A 105 9.62 2.95 -1.72
N ILE A 106 10.48 3.88 -2.15
CA ILE A 106 11.43 3.71 -3.26
C ILE A 106 12.85 3.53 -2.71
N TRP A 107 13.28 4.43 -1.81
CA TRP A 107 14.66 4.47 -1.34
C TRP A 107 15.17 3.20 -0.65
N PRO A 108 14.40 2.52 0.22
CA PRO A 108 14.82 1.25 0.81
C PRO A 108 15.11 0.18 -0.25
N ILE A 109 14.32 0.12 -1.33
CA ILE A 109 14.55 -0.83 -2.43
C ILE A 109 15.84 -0.47 -3.16
N LEU A 110 16.03 0.79 -3.56
CA LEU A 110 17.22 1.23 -4.29
C LEU A 110 18.51 0.97 -3.50
N ASN A 111 18.46 1.21 -2.19
CA ASN A 111 19.57 1.01 -1.25
C ASN A 111 19.76 -0.45 -0.80
N ASN A 112 18.99 -1.40 -1.34
CA ASN A 112 19.12 -2.83 -1.02
C ASN A 112 18.89 -3.14 0.47
N GLU A 113 17.96 -2.44 1.12
CA GLU A 113 17.56 -2.77 2.49
C GLU A 113 16.74 -4.07 2.51
N ILE A 114 16.93 -4.86 3.57
CA ILE A 114 16.14 -6.07 3.84
C ILE A 114 14.88 -5.77 4.68
N SER A 115 14.81 -4.58 5.28
CA SER A 115 13.69 -4.15 6.09
C SER A 115 13.50 -2.64 6.05
N THR A 116 12.27 -2.24 6.33
CA THR A 116 11.85 -0.87 6.60
C THR A 116 10.80 -0.91 7.72
N GLY A 117 9.95 0.08 7.87
CA GLY A 117 8.90 0.06 8.88
C GLY A 117 8.11 1.35 8.98
N VAL A 118 7.35 1.47 10.05
CA VAL A 118 6.58 2.67 10.38
C VAL A 118 6.96 3.13 11.78
N SER A 119 7.02 4.45 11.99
CA SER A 119 7.43 5.05 13.26
C SER A 119 6.39 6.05 13.74
N LEU A 120 5.88 5.86 14.95
CA LEU A 120 5.11 6.86 15.67
C LEU A 120 6.10 7.71 16.48
N HIS A 121 6.09 9.01 16.27
CA HIS A 121 6.99 9.91 16.96
C HIS A 121 6.33 11.26 17.26
N TYR A 122 6.92 12.01 18.17
CA TYR A 122 6.55 13.40 18.41
C TYR A 122 6.94 14.28 17.23
N ILE A 123 6.16 15.32 16.93
CA ILE A 123 6.57 16.37 15.99
C ILE A 123 7.45 17.37 16.75
N ASP A 124 8.58 17.73 16.15
CA ASP A 124 9.42 18.85 16.55
C ASP A 124 9.63 19.82 15.38
N ASN A 125 10.63 20.71 15.46
CA ASN A 125 10.88 21.72 14.42
C ASN A 125 11.53 21.16 13.14
N GLY A 126 12.02 19.92 13.16
CA GLY A 126 12.66 19.30 12.01
C GLY A 126 11.73 18.40 11.23
N ILE A 127 12.28 17.76 10.20
CA ILE A 127 11.55 16.81 9.35
C ILE A 127 11.81 15.41 9.88
N ASP A 128 10.78 14.81 10.47
CA ASP A 128 10.81 13.45 11.02
C ASP A 128 11.90 13.24 12.08
N THR A 129 12.20 14.26 12.89
CA THR A 129 13.32 14.26 13.86
C THR A 129 12.92 14.07 15.31
N GLY A 130 11.66 14.28 15.65
CA GLY A 130 11.21 14.20 17.04
C GLY A 130 11.32 12.79 17.64
N GLU A 131 11.17 12.72 18.96
CA GLU A 131 11.40 11.49 19.72
C GLU A 131 10.44 10.37 19.32
N ILE A 132 11.00 9.17 19.16
CA ILE A 132 10.27 7.96 18.77
C ILE A 132 9.50 7.42 19.97
N ILE A 133 8.22 7.13 19.78
CA ILE A 133 7.33 6.51 20.76
C ILE A 133 7.29 5.00 20.55
N ASP A 134 7.02 4.58 19.31
CA ASP A 134 6.85 3.17 18.97
C ASP A 134 7.10 2.94 17.47
N GLN A 135 7.49 1.72 17.09
CA GLN A 135 7.83 1.36 15.71
C GLN A 135 7.41 -0.07 15.39
N ILE A 136 7.05 -0.31 14.13
CA ILE A 136 6.85 -1.66 13.60
C ILE A 136 7.79 -1.87 12.43
N THR A 137 8.56 -2.96 12.48
CA THR A 137 9.44 -3.40 11.39
C THR A 137 8.65 -4.15 10.33
N ILE A 138 9.00 -3.90 9.07
CA ILE A 138 8.44 -4.54 7.88
C ILE A 138 9.62 -5.15 7.12
N ASN A 139 9.59 -6.46 6.90
CA ASN A 139 10.58 -7.12 6.05
C ASN A 139 10.27 -6.81 4.57
N ILE A 140 11.31 -6.51 3.79
CA ILE A 140 11.18 -6.26 2.36
C ILE A 140 11.41 -7.58 1.63
N ASP A 141 10.34 -8.15 1.08
CA ASP A 141 10.46 -9.30 0.18
C ASP A 141 11.20 -8.89 -1.11
N GLU A 142 11.99 -9.79 -1.66
CA GLU A 142 12.76 -9.54 -2.89
C GLU A 142 11.88 -9.21 -4.10
N LYS A 143 10.60 -9.60 -4.07
CA LYS A 143 9.61 -9.30 -5.10
C LYS A 143 8.85 -8.00 -4.83
N TYR A 144 8.91 -7.43 -3.63
CA TYR A 144 8.17 -6.21 -3.32
C TYR A 144 8.58 -5.06 -4.22
N THR A 145 7.57 -4.43 -4.79
CA THR A 145 7.64 -3.15 -5.48
C THR A 145 7.44 -2.00 -4.50
N SER A 146 7.65 -0.76 -4.95
CA SER A 146 7.34 0.41 -4.11
C SER A 146 5.85 0.53 -3.78
N LYS A 147 4.96 0.03 -4.64
CA LYS A 147 3.53 -0.08 -4.32
C LYS A 147 3.29 -1.07 -3.17
N ASP A 148 3.92 -2.24 -3.21
CA ASP A 148 3.76 -3.26 -2.16
C ASP A 148 4.31 -2.74 -0.81
N ILE A 149 5.46 -2.07 -0.82
CA ILE A 149 6.01 -1.42 0.38
C ILE A 149 5.04 -0.36 0.92
N TYR A 150 4.49 0.49 0.05
CA TYR A 150 3.54 1.52 0.48
C TYR A 150 2.27 0.92 1.10
N LEU A 151 1.71 -0.14 0.51
CA LEU A 151 0.54 -0.82 1.07
C LEU A 151 0.88 -1.48 2.42
N ASN A 152 2.08 -2.04 2.57
CA ASN A 152 2.58 -2.52 3.85
C ASN A 152 2.70 -1.39 4.88
N TYR A 153 3.23 -0.21 4.51
CA TYR A 153 3.26 0.95 5.41
C TYR A 153 1.87 1.32 5.88
N ILE A 154 0.89 1.45 4.98
CA ILE A 154 -0.49 1.77 5.35
C ILE A 154 -1.05 0.75 6.36
N SER A 155 -0.89 -0.55 6.08
CA SER A 155 -1.41 -1.60 6.96
C SER A 155 -0.77 -1.54 8.35
N HIS A 156 0.56 -1.52 8.42
CA HIS A 156 1.28 -1.51 9.70
C HIS A 156 1.13 -0.19 10.45
N ALA A 157 0.94 0.93 9.74
CA ALA A 157 0.67 2.21 10.36
C ALA A 157 -0.72 2.25 11.01
N CYS A 158 -1.73 1.66 10.38
CA CYS A 158 -3.04 1.47 11.03
C CYS A 158 -2.89 0.64 12.31
N THR A 159 -2.18 -0.49 12.26
CA THR A 159 -1.89 -1.31 13.45
C THR A 159 -1.13 -0.51 14.52
N LEU A 160 -0.13 0.28 14.13
CA LEU A 160 0.64 1.11 15.05
C LEU A 160 -0.25 2.16 15.74
N ILE A 161 -1.18 2.78 15.01
CA ILE A 161 -2.21 3.65 15.60
C ILE A 161 -3.08 2.86 16.56
N GLU A 162 -3.64 1.72 16.15
CA GLU A 162 -4.53 0.94 17.01
C GLU A 162 -3.88 0.55 18.35
N ASN A 163 -2.60 0.19 18.32
CA ASN A 163 -1.81 -0.16 19.50
C ASN A 163 -1.60 1.04 20.45
N ASN A 164 -1.50 2.26 19.90
CA ASN A 164 -1.11 3.45 20.66
C ASN A 164 -2.23 4.45 20.90
N ILE A 165 -3.37 4.35 20.21
CA ILE A 165 -4.41 5.39 20.20
C ILE A 165 -4.99 5.64 21.59
N LYS A 166 -5.15 4.58 22.41
CA LYS A 166 -5.62 4.71 23.79
C LYS A 166 -4.64 5.56 24.62
N ASN A 167 -3.34 5.27 24.52
CA ASN A 167 -2.30 6.04 25.20
C ASN A 167 -2.27 7.50 24.72
N ILE A 168 -2.41 7.73 23.42
CA ILE A 168 -2.50 9.06 22.80
C ILE A 168 -3.63 9.88 23.40
N ILE A 169 -4.81 9.28 23.56
CA ILE A 169 -6.00 9.94 24.11
C ILE A 169 -5.80 10.22 25.61
N GLU A 170 -5.44 9.21 26.38
CA GLU A 170 -5.55 9.22 27.84
C GLU A 170 -4.32 9.80 28.55
N LYS A 171 -3.10 9.55 28.05
CA LYS A 171 -1.87 9.92 28.77
C LYS A 171 -1.42 11.32 28.45
N ASN A 172 -1.00 12.08 29.46
CA ASN A 172 -0.42 13.42 29.27
C ASN A 172 0.92 13.38 28.54
N HIS A 173 1.72 12.34 28.79
CA HIS A 173 2.98 12.08 28.11
C HIS A 173 3.10 10.57 27.86
N ILE A 174 3.65 10.20 26.71
CA ILE A 174 3.91 8.82 26.33
C ILE A 174 5.43 8.66 26.33
N PRO A 175 5.98 7.61 26.97
CA PRO A 175 7.42 7.36 26.94
C PRO A 175 7.95 7.35 25.51
N SER A 176 9.06 8.06 25.31
CA SER A 176 9.72 8.23 24.01
C SER A 176 11.24 8.22 24.16
N LYS A 177 11.95 8.09 23.04
CA LYS A 177 13.41 8.13 22.98
C LYS A 177 13.89 9.11 21.89
N PRO A 178 14.90 9.94 22.17
CA PRO A 178 15.58 10.72 21.14
C PRO A 178 16.12 9.83 20.03
N GLN A 179 16.08 10.33 18.80
CA GLN A 179 16.64 9.63 17.65
C GLN A 179 18.18 9.64 17.68
N GLU A 180 18.81 8.50 17.38
CA GLU A 180 20.26 8.43 17.25
C GLU A 180 20.77 9.17 16.01
N SER A 181 21.94 9.79 16.12
CA SER A 181 22.63 10.40 14.97
C SER A 181 23.20 9.35 14.02
N LYS A 182 23.64 8.20 14.57
CA LYS A 182 24.18 7.09 13.80
C LYS A 182 23.09 6.50 12.90
N TYR A 183 23.44 6.27 11.63
CA TYR A 183 22.52 5.76 10.59
C TYR A 183 21.33 6.67 10.23
N SER A 184 21.23 7.88 10.80
CA SER A 184 20.21 8.84 10.37
C SER A 184 20.42 9.23 8.91
N SER A 185 19.37 9.14 8.10
CA SER A 185 19.40 9.51 6.68
C SER A 185 18.14 10.29 6.29
N TYR A 186 18.26 11.13 5.26
CA TYR A 186 17.19 12.00 4.80
C TYR A 186 17.20 12.11 3.28
N TYR A 187 16.02 12.09 2.68
CA TYR A 187 15.82 12.28 1.25
C TYR A 187 14.78 13.37 1.00
N SER A 188 15.15 14.41 0.25
CA SER A 188 14.24 15.50 -0.12
C SER A 188 13.41 15.15 -1.36
N LYS A 189 12.39 15.95 -1.67
CA LYS A 189 11.63 15.81 -2.93
C LYS A 189 12.52 15.87 -4.18
N LYS A 190 13.67 16.56 -4.11
CA LYS A 190 14.59 16.76 -5.23
C LYS A 190 15.50 15.56 -5.50
N THR A 191 15.52 14.56 -4.62
CA THR A 191 16.42 13.41 -4.78
C THR A 191 15.95 12.44 -5.86
N LEU A 192 14.69 12.52 -6.27
CA LEU A 192 14.12 11.76 -7.39
C LEU A 192 13.33 12.70 -8.28
N THR A 193 13.45 12.54 -9.59
CA THR A 193 12.58 13.19 -10.56
C THR A 193 11.83 12.11 -11.32
N PHE A 194 10.50 12.16 -11.30
CA PHE A 194 9.65 11.20 -12.03
C PHE A 194 9.50 11.55 -13.52
N SER A 195 10.31 12.47 -14.04
CA SER A 195 10.52 12.61 -15.49
C SER A 195 11.24 11.35 -15.99
N SER A 196 11.05 10.99 -17.27
CA SER A 196 11.52 9.76 -17.92
C SER A 196 13.00 9.40 -17.69
N GLU A 197 13.33 8.89 -16.51
CA GLU A 197 14.62 8.27 -16.22
C GLU A 197 14.57 6.88 -16.85
N MET A 198 15.20 6.79 -18.02
CA MET A 198 15.35 5.54 -18.76
C MET A 198 16.11 4.53 -17.89
N ILE A 199 15.73 3.26 -17.96
CA ILE A 199 16.45 2.16 -17.31
C ILE A 199 17.94 2.26 -17.65
N ASN A 200 18.79 2.46 -16.64
CA ASN A 200 20.24 2.57 -16.82
C ASN A 200 20.87 1.18 -16.81
N PHE A 201 21.15 0.65 -17.99
CA PHE A 201 21.77 -0.66 -18.15
C PHE A 201 23.26 -0.70 -17.78
N ASN A 202 23.93 0.43 -17.57
CA ASN A 202 25.31 0.49 -17.09
C ASN A 202 25.41 0.26 -15.58
N LYS A 203 24.78 -0.83 -15.13
CA LYS A 203 24.59 -1.28 -13.75
C LYS A 203 24.59 -2.81 -13.71
N THR A 204 24.75 -3.39 -12.53
CA THR A 204 24.54 -4.85 -12.36
C THR A 204 23.08 -5.21 -12.65
N ALA A 205 22.83 -6.44 -13.10
CA ALA A 205 21.48 -6.96 -13.29
C ALA A 205 20.65 -6.86 -12.01
N TRP A 206 21.28 -7.03 -10.84
CA TRP A 206 20.64 -6.86 -9.55
C TRP A 206 20.21 -5.41 -9.29
N GLU A 207 21.09 -4.42 -9.51
CA GLU A 207 20.72 -3.01 -9.39
C GLU A 207 19.59 -2.60 -10.35
N ILE A 208 19.60 -3.11 -11.58
CA ILE A 208 18.53 -2.86 -12.56
C ILE A 208 17.23 -3.50 -12.07
N GLY A 209 17.26 -4.74 -11.58
CA GLY A 209 16.10 -5.40 -10.98
C GLY A 209 15.50 -4.62 -9.81
N ARG A 210 16.34 -4.07 -8.93
CA ARG A 210 15.88 -3.16 -7.86
C ARG A 210 15.27 -1.88 -8.41
N TYR A 211 15.84 -1.30 -9.47
CA TYR A 211 15.26 -0.15 -10.16
C TYR A 211 13.85 -0.47 -10.68
N ILE A 212 13.66 -1.61 -11.36
CA ILE A 212 12.34 -2.05 -11.83
C ILE A 212 11.34 -2.07 -10.66
N ARG A 213 11.68 -2.75 -9.56
CA ARG A 213 10.79 -2.84 -8.39
C ARG A 213 10.52 -1.48 -7.74
N ALA A 214 11.55 -0.65 -7.60
CA ALA A 214 11.45 0.64 -6.93
C ALA A 214 10.54 1.62 -7.69
N PHE A 215 10.51 1.56 -9.02
CA PHE A 215 9.68 2.43 -9.85
C PHE A 215 8.38 1.79 -10.34
N SER A 216 8.14 0.51 -10.05
CA SER A 216 6.87 -0.19 -10.29
C SER A 216 5.80 0.28 -9.31
N PHE A 217 5.09 1.35 -9.68
CA PHE A 217 3.90 1.82 -8.97
C PHE A 217 2.87 2.31 -9.96
N ARG A 218 2.10 1.38 -10.54
CA ARG A 218 1.17 1.60 -11.66
C ARG A 218 0.22 2.80 -11.53
N ASN A 219 -0.23 3.11 -10.31
CA ASN A 219 -1.08 4.28 -10.06
C ASN A 219 -0.39 5.62 -10.36
N TYR A 220 0.93 5.62 -10.50
CA TYR A 220 1.78 6.77 -10.84
C TYR A 220 2.56 6.51 -12.13
N GLN A 221 3.36 5.44 -12.18
CA GLN A 221 4.16 5.08 -13.34
C GLN A 221 4.59 3.60 -13.32
N LEU A 222 5.11 3.13 -14.45
CA LEU A 222 5.96 1.96 -14.54
C LEU A 222 7.34 2.36 -15.08
N PRO A 223 8.40 1.60 -14.75
CA PRO A 223 9.70 1.72 -15.42
C PRO A 223 9.51 1.55 -16.93
N HIS A 224 10.12 2.43 -17.72
CA HIS A 224 10.07 2.32 -19.18
C HIS A 224 11.45 2.49 -19.80
N TYR A 225 11.61 1.88 -20.97
CA TYR A 225 12.76 2.08 -21.83
C TYR A 225 12.27 2.08 -23.27
N GLN A 226 12.59 3.16 -23.99
CA GLN A 226 11.90 3.52 -25.22
C GLN A 226 10.38 3.65 -24.95
N ASP A 227 9.52 3.15 -25.85
CA ASP A 227 8.07 3.23 -25.72
C ASP A 227 7.45 2.03 -24.97
N ILE A 228 8.27 1.24 -24.26
CA ILE A 228 7.84 0.00 -23.60
C ILE A 228 7.89 0.15 -22.08
N ASN A 229 6.76 -0.13 -21.43
CA ASN A 229 6.67 -0.28 -19.98
C ASN A 229 7.08 -1.69 -19.56
N TYR A 230 7.99 -1.77 -18.60
CA TYR A 230 8.42 -3.01 -17.96
C TYR A 230 7.90 -3.04 -16.53
N CYS A 231 7.46 -4.21 -16.09
CA CYS A 231 6.80 -4.37 -14.79
C CYS A 231 7.52 -5.33 -13.85
N ASN A 232 8.34 -6.23 -14.40
CA ASN A 232 9.05 -7.27 -13.67
C ASN A 232 10.36 -7.62 -14.39
N TYR A 233 11.20 -8.43 -13.76
CA TYR A 233 12.49 -8.84 -14.31
C TYR A 233 12.88 -10.26 -13.89
N GLU A 234 13.87 -10.80 -14.58
CA GLU A 234 14.58 -12.03 -14.23
C GLU A 234 16.06 -11.87 -14.57
N ILE A 235 16.94 -12.29 -13.67
CA ILE A 235 18.39 -12.30 -13.91
C ILE A 235 18.77 -13.68 -14.43
N THR A 236 19.37 -13.72 -15.62
CA THR A 236 19.79 -14.97 -16.23
C THR A 236 21.08 -15.50 -15.58
N SER A 237 21.39 -16.77 -15.81
CA SER A 237 22.71 -17.33 -15.48
C SER A 237 23.81 -16.95 -16.47
N ILE A 238 23.48 -16.24 -17.55
CA ILE A 238 24.41 -15.87 -18.63
C ILE A 238 25.15 -14.61 -18.22
N ARG A 239 26.49 -14.69 -18.16
CA ARG A 239 27.33 -13.50 -17.98
C ARG A 239 27.34 -12.65 -19.24
N SER A 240 27.10 -11.36 -19.08
CA SER A 240 27.10 -10.42 -20.21
C SER A 240 28.49 -10.31 -20.83
N SER A 241 28.57 -10.49 -22.14
CA SER A 241 29.79 -10.29 -22.94
C SER A 241 29.76 -9.02 -23.81
N ASN A 242 28.57 -8.46 -24.02
CA ASN A 242 28.34 -7.24 -24.78
C ASN A 242 28.47 -5.99 -23.90
N LYS A 243 28.58 -4.82 -24.54
CA LYS A 243 28.47 -3.55 -23.82
C LYS A 243 27.10 -3.45 -23.13
N PRO A 244 27.02 -2.95 -21.88
CA PRO A 244 25.75 -2.84 -21.18
C PRO A 244 24.70 -2.07 -21.98
N GLY A 245 23.47 -2.59 -22.00
CA GLY A 245 22.33 -2.03 -22.73
C GLY A 245 22.12 -2.59 -24.15
N ILE A 246 22.98 -3.48 -24.64
CA ILE A 246 22.72 -4.19 -25.90
C ILE A 246 21.56 -5.16 -25.70
N LEU A 247 20.53 -5.03 -26.54
CA LEU A 247 19.40 -5.94 -26.65
C LEU A 247 19.88 -7.28 -27.24
N ILE A 248 19.74 -8.35 -26.46
CA ILE A 248 20.15 -9.72 -26.81
C ILE A 248 19.01 -10.45 -27.52
N ASN A 249 17.79 -10.33 -26.97
CA ASN A 249 16.60 -11.00 -27.47
C ASN A 249 15.37 -10.13 -27.21
N ASP A 250 14.41 -10.15 -28.12
CA ASP A 250 13.14 -9.45 -27.94
C ASP A 250 11.98 -10.30 -28.46
N ASN A 251 10.93 -10.41 -27.65
CA ASN A 251 9.69 -11.07 -28.03
C ASN A 251 8.47 -10.34 -27.48
N GLU A 252 7.29 -10.87 -27.75
CA GLU A 252 6.03 -10.23 -27.34
C GLU A 252 5.89 -10.04 -25.81
N ASN A 253 6.58 -10.82 -24.99
CA ASN A 253 6.44 -10.81 -23.52
C ASN A 253 7.62 -10.15 -22.80
N SER A 254 8.79 -10.07 -23.43
CA SER A 254 10.01 -9.71 -22.71
C SER A 254 11.12 -9.25 -23.65
N SER A 255 12.06 -8.51 -23.08
CA SER A 255 13.27 -8.03 -23.74
C SER A 255 14.48 -8.37 -22.86
N GLU A 256 15.48 -9.02 -23.41
CA GLU A 256 16.71 -9.40 -22.73
C GLU A 256 17.82 -8.40 -23.07
N PHE A 257 18.50 -7.87 -22.06
CA PHE A 257 19.58 -6.91 -22.21
C PHE A 257 20.85 -7.40 -21.53
N SER A 258 21.99 -7.07 -22.12
CA SER A 258 23.28 -7.16 -21.44
C SER A 258 23.43 -6.07 -20.38
N THR A 259 24.15 -6.38 -19.30
CA THR A 259 24.40 -5.47 -18.18
C THR A 259 25.90 -5.48 -17.82
N ILE A 260 26.29 -4.97 -16.65
CA ILE A 260 27.67 -5.05 -16.15
C ILE A 260 28.12 -6.49 -15.83
N ASP A 261 27.20 -7.37 -15.42
CA ASP A 261 27.53 -8.70 -14.91
C ASP A 261 26.76 -9.84 -15.60
N TYR A 262 25.45 -9.90 -15.45
CA TYR A 262 24.58 -10.94 -16.02
C TYR A 262 23.56 -10.33 -16.97
N ASN A 263 23.09 -11.07 -17.97
CA ASN A 263 21.96 -10.59 -18.76
C ASN A 263 20.71 -10.50 -17.88
N ILE A 264 19.87 -9.51 -18.17
CA ILE A 264 18.58 -9.30 -17.51
C ILE A 264 17.44 -9.39 -18.52
N ILE A 265 16.43 -10.16 -18.19
CA ILE A 265 15.15 -10.21 -18.90
C ILE A 265 14.22 -9.22 -18.22
N LEU A 266 13.65 -8.30 -18.99
CA LEU A 266 12.63 -7.36 -18.53
C LEU A 266 11.29 -7.76 -19.13
N TYR A 267 10.27 -7.92 -18.29
CA TYR A 267 8.93 -8.35 -18.71
C TYR A 267 8.05 -7.15 -19.05
N LYS A 268 7.51 -7.17 -20.27
CA LYS A 268 6.60 -6.15 -20.81
C LYS A 268 5.27 -6.20 -20.05
N ASP A 269 4.72 -5.06 -19.68
CA ASP A 269 3.45 -5.02 -18.94
C ASP A 269 2.27 -5.57 -19.77
N LYS A 270 1.51 -6.51 -19.21
CA LYS A 270 0.31 -7.11 -19.85
C LYS A 270 -0.88 -7.24 -18.91
N ILE A 271 -0.97 -6.39 -17.89
CA ILE A 271 -2.03 -6.50 -16.86
C ILE A 271 -3.44 -6.58 -17.46
N ASP A 272 -3.76 -5.75 -18.46
CA ASP A 272 -5.11 -5.66 -19.02
C ASP A 272 -5.49 -6.96 -19.76
N ILE A 273 -4.56 -7.51 -20.54
CA ILE A 273 -4.74 -8.78 -21.25
C ILE A 273 -4.92 -9.92 -20.24
N LEU A 274 -4.20 -9.89 -19.12
CA LEU A 274 -4.28 -10.91 -18.08
C LEU A 274 -5.68 -10.94 -17.43
N PHE A 275 -6.29 -9.77 -17.23
CA PHE A 275 -7.66 -9.67 -16.75
C PHE A 275 -8.68 -10.24 -17.75
N ASP A 276 -8.48 -10.06 -19.05
CA ASP A 276 -9.37 -10.62 -20.06
C ASP A 276 -9.25 -12.14 -20.13
N PHE A 277 -8.05 -12.71 -19.98
CA PHE A 277 -7.88 -14.15 -19.83
C PHE A 277 -8.55 -14.70 -18.57
N CYS A 278 -8.54 -13.95 -17.48
CA CYS A 278 -9.26 -14.32 -16.27
C CYS A 278 -10.78 -14.35 -16.49
N LYS A 279 -11.36 -13.35 -17.17
CA LYS A 279 -12.80 -13.35 -17.52
C LYS A 279 -13.20 -14.48 -18.46
N GLN A 280 -12.26 -14.98 -19.27
CA GLN A 280 -12.47 -16.08 -20.20
C GLN A 280 -12.21 -17.47 -19.58
N ASN A 281 -11.96 -17.55 -18.27
CA ASN A 281 -11.54 -18.78 -17.58
C ASN A 281 -10.31 -19.47 -18.22
N ASN A 282 -9.34 -18.70 -18.72
CA ASN A 282 -8.20 -19.24 -19.45
C ASN A 282 -6.95 -19.36 -18.55
N LEU A 283 -6.94 -20.37 -17.69
CA LEU A 283 -5.81 -20.62 -16.77
C LEU A 283 -4.47 -20.79 -17.50
N TYR A 284 -4.46 -21.44 -18.66
CA TYR A 284 -3.24 -21.66 -19.44
C TYR A 284 -2.57 -20.33 -19.82
N LYS A 285 -3.35 -19.37 -20.35
CA LYS A 285 -2.82 -18.06 -20.73
C LYS A 285 -2.44 -17.22 -19.51
N ILE A 286 -3.15 -17.34 -18.38
CA ILE A 286 -2.76 -16.68 -17.13
C ILE A 286 -1.38 -17.18 -16.68
N LYS A 287 -1.18 -18.50 -16.63
CA LYS A 287 0.13 -19.11 -16.28
C LYS A 287 1.25 -18.61 -17.19
N LYS A 288 0.99 -18.53 -18.49
CA LYS A 288 1.96 -18.08 -19.50
C LYS A 288 2.39 -16.61 -19.32
N HIS A 289 1.56 -15.76 -18.70
CA HIS A 289 1.79 -14.31 -18.63
C HIS A 289 1.85 -13.76 -17.20
N ILE A 290 2.00 -14.64 -16.21
CA ILE A 290 2.06 -14.22 -14.80
C ILE A 290 3.29 -13.38 -14.47
N ASN A 291 4.37 -13.49 -15.25
CA ASN A 291 5.55 -12.65 -15.10
C ASN A 291 5.39 -11.27 -15.73
N ASN A 292 4.34 -11.04 -16.53
CA ASN A 292 4.02 -9.78 -17.21
C ASN A 292 3.18 -8.83 -16.34
N ILE A 293 3.26 -8.97 -15.02
CA ILE A 293 2.67 -8.06 -14.03
C ILE A 293 3.70 -7.77 -12.94
N SER A 294 3.61 -6.59 -12.35
CA SER A 294 4.48 -6.12 -11.25
C SER A 294 4.20 -6.83 -9.93
N SER A 295 2.94 -7.22 -9.70
CA SER A 295 2.49 -7.92 -8.49
C SER A 295 1.21 -8.69 -8.80
N ILE A 296 1.04 -9.85 -8.15
CA ILE A 296 -0.15 -10.71 -8.28
C ILE A 296 -1.44 -10.02 -7.80
N ASP A 297 -1.30 -9.01 -6.94
CA ASP A 297 -2.38 -8.21 -6.36
C ASP A 297 -2.63 -6.89 -7.10
N GLU A 298 -2.04 -6.72 -8.30
CA GLU A 298 -2.38 -5.63 -9.19
C GLU A 298 -3.88 -5.61 -9.52
N ARG A 299 -4.38 -4.40 -9.80
CA ARG A 299 -5.81 -4.14 -9.93
C ARG A 299 -6.14 -3.51 -11.27
N ASN A 300 -7.29 -3.90 -11.83
CA ASN A 300 -7.85 -3.24 -13.00
C ASN A 300 -8.49 -1.89 -12.64
N GLN A 301 -9.08 -1.23 -13.65
CA GLN A 301 -9.77 0.06 -13.52
C GLN A 301 -10.95 0.03 -12.54
N ASN A 302 -11.57 -1.14 -12.32
CA ASN A 302 -12.64 -1.35 -11.34
C ASN A 302 -12.10 -1.66 -9.93
N SER A 303 -10.78 -1.60 -9.72
CA SER A 303 -10.09 -1.99 -8.49
C SER A 303 -10.18 -3.48 -8.14
N TRP A 304 -10.44 -4.37 -9.10
CA TRP A 304 -10.49 -5.80 -8.81
C TRP A 304 -9.10 -6.40 -9.06
N SER A 305 -8.63 -7.24 -8.14
CA SER A 305 -7.50 -8.13 -8.41
C SER A 305 -7.95 -9.33 -9.25
N LEU A 306 -7.00 -10.07 -9.82
CA LEU A 306 -7.31 -11.31 -10.52
C LEU A 306 -8.05 -12.30 -9.62
N LEU A 307 -7.68 -12.36 -8.34
CA LEU A 307 -8.34 -13.24 -7.37
C LEU A 307 -9.80 -12.84 -7.16
N MET A 308 -10.10 -11.54 -7.04
CA MET A 308 -11.49 -11.06 -6.95
C MET A 308 -12.30 -11.41 -8.20
N VAL A 309 -11.73 -11.25 -9.39
CA VAL A 309 -12.38 -11.62 -10.65
C VAL A 309 -12.68 -13.12 -10.67
N ALA A 310 -11.70 -13.97 -10.38
CA ALA A 310 -11.86 -15.41 -10.39
C ALA A 310 -12.90 -15.88 -9.35
N CYS A 311 -12.89 -15.32 -8.14
CA CYS A 311 -13.89 -15.59 -7.10
C CYS A 311 -15.29 -15.15 -7.52
N TYR A 312 -15.44 -13.96 -8.09
CA TYR A 312 -16.72 -13.45 -8.56
C TYR A 312 -17.30 -14.30 -9.70
N TYR A 313 -16.47 -14.87 -10.58
CA TYR A 313 -16.92 -15.71 -11.69
C TYR A 313 -17.06 -17.20 -11.35
N GLY A 314 -16.49 -17.67 -10.24
CA GLY A 314 -16.57 -19.08 -9.84
C GLY A 314 -15.46 -19.96 -10.40
N TYR A 315 -14.32 -19.38 -10.82
CA TYR A 315 -13.25 -20.12 -11.51
C TYR A 315 -12.28 -20.76 -10.51
N LEU A 316 -12.69 -21.88 -9.91
CA LEU A 316 -11.97 -22.56 -8.82
C LEU A 316 -10.49 -22.85 -9.15
N ASP A 317 -10.18 -23.32 -10.37
CA ASP A 317 -8.79 -23.66 -10.74
C ASP A 317 -7.90 -22.41 -10.87
N ILE A 318 -8.47 -21.28 -11.33
CA ILE A 318 -7.77 -19.99 -11.34
C ILE A 318 -7.59 -19.49 -9.90
N VAL A 319 -8.62 -19.60 -9.04
CA VAL A 319 -8.53 -19.22 -7.62
C VAL A 319 -7.39 -19.97 -6.93
N LYS A 320 -7.35 -21.31 -7.07
CA LYS A 320 -6.26 -22.14 -6.51
C LYS A 320 -4.89 -21.67 -7.00
N TYR A 321 -4.73 -21.51 -8.31
CA TYR A 321 -3.46 -21.07 -8.89
C TYR A 321 -3.01 -19.69 -8.37
N LEU A 322 -3.92 -18.73 -8.26
CA LEU A 322 -3.59 -17.38 -7.78
C LEU A 322 -3.20 -17.40 -6.30
N ILE A 323 -3.89 -18.19 -5.47
CA ILE A 323 -3.52 -18.39 -4.06
C ILE A 323 -2.13 -19.03 -3.96
N ASP A 324 -1.87 -20.08 -4.74
CA ASP A 324 -0.55 -20.75 -4.78
C ASP A 324 0.55 -19.82 -5.30
N SER A 325 0.19 -18.81 -6.11
CA SER A 325 1.09 -17.77 -6.60
C SER A 325 1.28 -16.61 -5.60
N GLY A 326 0.67 -16.68 -4.41
CA GLY A 326 0.83 -15.70 -3.34
C GLY A 326 -0.16 -14.54 -3.36
N ALA A 327 -1.28 -14.64 -4.06
CA ALA A 327 -2.32 -13.60 -4.03
C ALA A 327 -2.83 -13.35 -2.61
N ASN A 328 -2.99 -12.08 -2.23
CA ASN A 328 -3.48 -11.71 -0.91
C ASN A 328 -4.96 -12.10 -0.77
N ILE A 329 -5.19 -13.14 0.02
CA ILE A 329 -6.52 -13.69 0.30
C ILE A 329 -7.48 -12.69 0.97
N ASN A 330 -6.93 -11.68 1.63
CA ASN A 330 -7.64 -10.63 2.34
C ASN A 330 -7.63 -9.29 1.59
N ALA A 331 -7.24 -9.27 0.31
CA ALA A 331 -7.27 -8.07 -0.50
C ALA A 331 -8.69 -7.46 -0.55
N THR A 332 -8.76 -6.14 -0.57
CA THR A 332 -10.01 -5.38 -0.67
C THR A 332 -9.96 -4.41 -1.85
N ASN A 333 -11.07 -4.20 -2.57
CA ASN A 333 -11.13 -3.17 -3.62
C ASN A 333 -11.11 -1.74 -3.00
N TYR A 334 -11.20 -0.69 -3.81
CA TYR A 334 -11.22 0.70 -3.32
C TYR A 334 -12.50 1.11 -2.57
N LYS A 335 -13.48 0.20 -2.43
CA LYS A 335 -14.65 0.32 -1.56
C LYS A 335 -14.53 -0.53 -0.29
N GLY A 336 -13.45 -1.28 -0.13
CA GLY A 336 -13.22 -2.14 1.03
C GLY A 336 -13.87 -3.51 0.89
N THR A 337 -14.52 -3.80 -0.25
CA THR A 337 -15.10 -5.12 -0.53
C THR A 337 -13.98 -6.15 -0.64
N SER A 338 -13.98 -7.14 0.24
CA SER A 338 -12.93 -8.17 0.31
C SER A 338 -13.10 -9.25 -0.76
N VAL A 339 -12.03 -9.99 -1.05
CA VAL A 339 -12.07 -11.22 -1.88
C VAL A 339 -13.21 -12.15 -1.44
N LEU A 340 -13.39 -12.33 -0.13
CA LEU A 340 -14.43 -13.20 0.41
C LEU A 340 -15.84 -12.67 0.11
N MET A 341 -16.07 -11.35 0.15
CA MET A 341 -17.34 -10.73 -0.25
C MET A 341 -17.63 -10.93 -1.74
N TYR A 342 -16.61 -11.00 -2.61
CA TYR A 342 -16.81 -11.36 -4.02
C TYR A 342 -17.16 -12.84 -4.21
N ALA A 343 -16.52 -13.74 -3.45
CA ALA A 343 -16.85 -15.16 -3.47
C ALA A 343 -18.28 -15.44 -2.97
N LYS A 344 -18.78 -14.63 -2.02
CA LYS A 344 -20.17 -14.65 -1.56
C LYS A 344 -21.16 -14.47 -2.70
N GLU A 345 -20.96 -13.47 -3.56
CA GLU A 345 -21.85 -13.21 -4.71
C GLU A 345 -21.97 -14.43 -5.63
N TYR A 346 -20.86 -15.13 -5.90
CA TYR A 346 -20.87 -16.36 -6.70
C TYR A 346 -21.63 -17.50 -6.00
N THR A 347 -21.40 -17.68 -4.71
CA THR A 347 -22.01 -18.76 -3.94
C THR A 347 -23.53 -18.57 -3.83
N LEU A 348 -24.01 -17.33 -3.65
CA LEU A 348 -25.45 -17.04 -3.60
C LEU A 348 -26.14 -17.36 -4.93
N ARG A 349 -25.51 -17.05 -6.07
CA ARG A 349 -26.12 -17.28 -7.40
C ARG A 349 -26.02 -18.71 -7.92
N SER A 350 -25.06 -19.51 -7.44
CA SER A 350 -24.74 -20.84 -7.99
C SER A 350 -24.90 -21.99 -6.99
N GLU A 351 -25.03 -21.67 -5.71
CA GLU A 351 -25.03 -22.63 -4.59
C GLU A 351 -23.73 -23.45 -4.42
N ASP A 352 -22.67 -23.16 -5.19
CA ASP A 352 -21.36 -23.78 -5.02
C ASP A 352 -20.50 -22.99 -4.02
N LYS A 353 -20.24 -23.60 -2.86
CA LYS A 353 -19.46 -23.02 -1.76
C LYS A 353 -17.97 -23.34 -1.79
N LYS A 354 -17.46 -24.13 -2.75
CA LYS A 354 -16.06 -24.62 -2.76
C LYS A 354 -15.03 -23.50 -2.68
N ILE A 355 -15.29 -22.37 -3.33
CA ILE A 355 -14.37 -21.22 -3.33
C ILE A 355 -14.34 -20.57 -1.94
N ILE A 356 -15.48 -20.41 -1.28
CA ILE A 356 -15.51 -19.84 0.08
C ILE A 356 -14.87 -20.79 1.07
N ASP A 357 -15.20 -22.08 1.00
CA ASP A 357 -14.59 -23.10 1.87
C ASP A 357 -13.06 -23.06 1.72
N LEU A 358 -12.55 -23.04 0.48
CA LEU A 358 -11.13 -22.91 0.18
C LEU A 358 -10.53 -21.60 0.74
N LEU A 359 -11.21 -20.47 0.56
CA LEU A 359 -10.71 -19.19 1.04
C LEU A 359 -10.62 -19.16 2.58
N ILE A 360 -11.65 -19.65 3.28
CA ILE A 360 -11.68 -19.75 4.73
C ILE A 360 -10.59 -20.70 5.22
N GLU A 361 -10.45 -21.88 4.60
CA GLU A 361 -9.38 -22.85 4.89
C GLU A 361 -7.99 -22.21 4.76
N LYS A 362 -7.79 -21.34 3.76
CA LYS A 362 -6.53 -20.63 3.52
C LYS A 362 -6.37 -19.34 4.34
N GLY A 363 -7.25 -19.08 5.31
CA GLY A 363 -7.11 -17.98 6.27
C GLY A 363 -7.75 -16.65 5.84
N ALA A 364 -8.77 -16.69 4.98
CA ALA A 364 -9.57 -15.51 4.70
C ALA A 364 -10.26 -15.02 5.98
N ASN A 365 -10.08 -13.74 6.29
CA ASN A 365 -10.63 -13.10 7.48
C ASN A 365 -12.07 -12.64 7.20
N ILE A 366 -13.03 -13.32 7.81
CA ILE A 366 -14.46 -13.03 7.70
C ILE A 366 -14.86 -11.67 8.31
N LEU A 367 -13.99 -11.10 9.15
CA LEU A 367 -14.19 -9.84 9.87
C LEU A 367 -13.61 -8.62 9.15
N VAL A 368 -13.08 -8.77 7.93
CA VAL A 368 -12.64 -7.61 7.12
C VAL A 368 -13.82 -6.68 6.90
N LYS A 369 -13.69 -5.44 7.37
CA LYS A 369 -14.71 -4.41 7.26
C LYS A 369 -14.50 -3.56 6.03
N ASP A 370 -15.59 -3.30 5.32
CA ASP A 370 -15.59 -2.41 4.17
C ASP A 370 -15.71 -0.93 4.58
N MET A 371 -15.93 -0.04 3.62
CA MET A 371 -16.10 1.40 3.89
C MET A 371 -17.35 1.75 4.71
N HIS A 372 -18.35 0.87 4.76
CA HIS A 372 -19.53 1.00 5.62
C HIS A 372 -19.29 0.43 7.02
N TYR A 373 -18.06 -0.02 7.29
CA TYR A 373 -17.65 -0.65 8.53
C TYR A 373 -18.38 -1.97 8.80
N LYS A 374 -18.87 -2.61 7.73
CA LYS A 374 -19.55 -3.90 7.76
C LYS A 374 -18.63 -5.00 7.26
N CYS A 375 -18.61 -6.13 7.94
CA CYS A 375 -17.96 -7.35 7.51
C CYS A 375 -18.92 -8.29 6.78
N LEU A 376 -18.42 -9.42 6.26
CA LEU A 376 -19.22 -10.34 5.44
C LEU A 376 -20.52 -10.76 6.14
N THR A 377 -20.45 -11.16 7.41
CA THR A 377 -21.60 -11.69 8.15
C THR A 377 -22.71 -10.64 8.29
N GLU A 378 -22.38 -9.36 8.36
CA GLU A 378 -23.33 -8.25 8.45
C GLU A 378 -24.08 -7.97 7.14
N TYR A 379 -23.66 -8.57 6.03
CA TYR A 379 -24.35 -8.55 4.73
C TYR A 379 -25.22 -9.78 4.47
N LEU A 380 -25.21 -10.76 5.36
CA LEU A 380 -25.89 -12.04 5.18
C LEU A 380 -27.10 -12.17 6.11
N THR A 381 -28.19 -12.74 5.60
CA THR A 381 -29.31 -13.20 6.43
C THR A 381 -28.91 -14.42 7.27
N GLU A 382 -29.72 -14.80 8.26
CA GLU A 382 -29.44 -15.99 9.07
C GLU A 382 -29.37 -17.27 8.22
N ASP A 383 -30.32 -17.46 7.31
CA ASP A 383 -30.35 -18.61 6.39
C ASP A 383 -29.11 -18.65 5.50
N GLU A 384 -28.67 -17.49 5.02
CA GLU A 384 -27.45 -17.40 4.21
C GLU A 384 -26.22 -17.77 5.06
N ARG A 385 -26.08 -17.26 6.28
CA ARG A 385 -24.95 -17.62 7.17
C ARG A 385 -24.87 -19.12 7.42
N ILE A 386 -26.01 -19.78 7.65
CA ILE A 386 -26.09 -21.24 7.77
C ILE A 386 -25.59 -21.91 6.49
N LYS A 387 -25.97 -21.42 5.30
CA LYS A 387 -25.50 -21.92 4.01
C LYS A 387 -23.98 -21.76 3.83
N PHE A 388 -23.40 -20.68 4.36
CA PHE A 388 -21.96 -20.42 4.34
C PHE A 388 -21.17 -21.14 5.44
N GLY A 389 -21.84 -21.68 6.46
CA GLY A 389 -21.18 -22.33 7.61
C GLY A 389 -20.37 -21.36 8.48
N ILE A 390 -20.80 -20.09 8.60
CA ILE A 390 -20.13 -19.02 9.35
C ILE A 390 -21.02 -18.34 10.39
#